data_AF-A0A9W7R5N6-F1
#
_entry.id   AF-A0A9W7R5N6-F1
#
_cell.length_a   1.000
_cell.length_b   1.000
_cell.length_c   1.000
_cell.angle_alpha   90.00
_cell.angle_beta   90.00
_cell.angle_gamma   90.00
#
_symmetry.space_group_name_H-M   'P 1'
#
loop_
_entity.id
_entity.type
_entity.pdbx_description
1 polymer ?
#
loop_
_entity_poly.entity_id
_entity_poly.type
_entity_poly.pdbx_seq_one_letter_code
_entity_poly.pdbx_strand_id
1 'polypeptide(L)'
;IRIYEFLQQFRSTGERIIALNDFRSMLGIENKYKQFRDLNKILIKPCVDELNKKSDLAVTVETIKKGRTVVALHFRFKEDKQIKMTI
;
A
#
# COMPACT_ATOMS: atom_id res chain seq x y z
N ILE A 1 -2.85 -3.73 -9.84
CA ILE A 1 -1.63 -3.75 -10.69
C ILE A 1 -0.69 -2.56 -10.40
N ARG A 2 -1.15 -1.29 -10.27
CA ARG A 2 -0.26 -0.11 -10.04
C ARG A 2 0.57 -0.09 -8.73
N ILE A 3 0.03 -0.59 -7.62
CA ILE A 3 0.74 -0.60 -6.32
C ILE A 3 1.80 -1.71 -6.28
N TYR A 4 1.53 -2.88 -6.87
CA TYR A 4 2.50 -3.98 -6.96
C TYR A 4 3.79 -3.53 -7.66
N GLU A 5 3.66 -2.94 -8.84
CA GLU A 5 4.80 -2.44 -9.63
C GLU A 5 5.64 -1.45 -8.84
N PHE A 6 4.99 -0.57 -8.08
CA PHE A 6 5.68 0.38 -7.22
C PHE A 6 6.46 -0.29 -6.10
N LEU A 7 5.87 -1.26 -5.40
CA LEU A 7 6.57 -2.00 -4.36
C LEU A 7 7.74 -2.80 -4.94
N GLN A 8 7.57 -3.39 -6.13
CA GLN A 8 8.61 -4.17 -6.81
C GLN A 8 9.86 -3.35 -7.15
N GLN A 9 9.72 -2.04 -7.43
CA GLN A 9 10.87 -1.14 -7.64
C GLN A 9 11.75 -1.03 -6.40
N PHE A 10 11.18 -1.21 -5.21
CA PHE A 10 11.86 -1.16 -3.93
C PHE A 10 12.10 -2.55 -3.32
N ARG A 11 12.05 -3.62 -4.14
CA ARG A 11 12.27 -5.01 -3.71
C ARG A 11 13.57 -5.21 -2.94
N SER A 12 14.62 -4.48 -3.30
CA SER A 12 15.94 -4.56 -2.68
C SER A 12 15.94 -4.02 -1.25
N THR A 13 15.09 -3.04 -0.95
CA THR A 13 14.98 -2.40 0.37
C THR A 13 13.94 -3.10 1.24
N GLY A 14 12.86 -3.61 0.64
CA GLY A 14 11.76 -4.27 1.36
C GLY A 14 10.86 -3.32 2.16
N GLU A 15 11.05 -2.01 2.01
CA GLU A 15 10.17 -1.01 2.58
C GLU A 15 10.13 0.28 1.76
N ARG A 16 9.03 1.01 1.92
CA ARG A 16 8.84 2.30 1.26
C ARG A 16 7.88 3.18 2.06
N ILE A 17 8.32 4.40 2.36
CA ILE A 17 7.48 5.44 2.95
C ILE A 17 7.02 6.38 1.84
N ILE A 18 5.72 6.70 1.81
CA ILE A 18 5.10 7.58 0.82
C ILE A 18 4.23 8.58 1.57
N ALA A 19 4.38 9.88 1.28
CA ALA A 19 3.45 10.88 1.81
C ALA A 19 2.02 10.61 1.30
N LEU A 20 1.02 10.92 2.13
CA LEU A 20 -0.37 10.62 1.78
C LEU A 20 -0.82 11.36 0.51
N ASN A 21 -0.33 12.58 0.30
CA ASN A 21 -0.62 13.36 -0.90
C ASN A 21 0.03 12.73 -2.13
N ASP A 22 1.32 12.38 -2.07
CA ASP A 22 2.03 11.72 -3.17
C ASP A 22 1.38 10.39 -3.55
N PHE A 23 0.93 9.62 -2.56
CA PHE A 23 0.20 8.37 -2.81
C PHE A 23 -1.10 8.60 -3.60
N ARG A 24 -1.82 9.70 -3.32
CA ARG A 24 -3.04 10.06 -4.07
C ARG A 24 -2.71 10.51 -5.49
N SER A 25 -1.69 11.34 -5.67
CA SER A 25 -1.23 11.79 -6.99
C SER A 25 -0.74 10.64 -7.84
N MET A 26 0.03 9.71 -7.27
CA MET A 26 0.52 8.52 -7.96
C MET A 26 -0.61 7.64 -8.53
N LEU A 27 -1.73 7.57 -7.82
CA LEU A 27 -2.91 6.81 -8.23
C LEU A 27 -3.90 7.64 -9.07
N GLY A 28 -3.66 8.94 -9.27
CA GLY A 28 -4.58 9.83 -9.97
C GLY A 28 -5.92 10.02 -9.26
N ILE A 29 -5.92 9.94 -7.92
CA ILE A 29 -7.13 9.99 -7.07
C ILE A 29 -7.13 11.20 -6.14
N GLU A 30 -6.43 12.26 -6.49
CA GLU A 30 -6.28 13.48 -5.68
C GLU A 30 -7.64 14.06 -5.24
N ASN A 31 -8.63 14.00 -6.13
CA ASN A 31 -9.98 14.50 -5.90
C ASN A 31 -10.95 13.47 -5.29
N LYS A 32 -10.51 12.22 -5.06
CA LYS A 32 -11.34 11.14 -4.51
C LYS A 32 -10.91 10.76 -3.09
N TYR A 33 -11.85 10.23 -2.31
CA TYR A 33 -11.59 9.73 -0.95
C TYR A 33 -10.91 10.76 -0.04
N LYS A 34 -11.44 12.00 0.05
CA LYS A 34 -10.80 13.12 0.78
C LYS A 34 -10.43 12.75 2.22
N GLN A 35 -11.26 11.95 2.89
CA GLN A 35 -10.96 11.44 4.21
C GLN A 35 -10.05 10.22 4.15
N PHE A 36 -9.04 10.18 5.02
CA PHE A 36 -8.15 9.01 5.13
C PHE A 36 -8.92 7.72 5.46
N ARG A 37 -10.00 7.81 6.25
CA ARG A 37 -10.84 6.66 6.62
C ARG A 37 -11.37 5.94 5.39
N ASP A 38 -11.89 6.69 4.42
CA ASP A 38 -12.46 6.15 3.20
C ASP A 38 -11.38 5.58 2.29
N LEU A 39 -10.27 6.32 2.12
CA LEU A 39 -9.12 5.85 1.36
C LEU A 39 -8.57 4.53 1.93
N ASN A 40 -8.47 4.44 3.25
CA ASN A 40 -7.96 3.24 3.91
C ASN A 40 -8.90 2.05 3.75
N LYS A 41 -10.20 2.26 3.91
CA LYS A 41 -11.22 1.21 3.80
C LYS A 41 -11.40 0.71 2.36
N ILE A 42 -11.42 1.62 1.39
CA ILE A 42 -11.84 1.32 0.02
C ILE A 42 -10.64 0.95 -0.86
N LEU A 43 -9.46 1.48 -0.57
CA LEU A 43 -8.30 1.32 -1.44
C LEU A 43 -7.13 0.63 -0.74
N ILE A 44 -6.62 1.18 0.36
CA ILE A 44 -5.38 0.68 0.98
C ILE A 44 -5.55 -0.76 1.48
N LYS A 45 -6.57 -1.03 2.31
CA LYS A 45 -6.81 -2.37 2.85
C LYS A 45 -7.10 -3.40 1.74
N PRO A 46 -8.05 -3.17 0.81
CA PRO A 46 -8.32 -4.11 -0.26
C PRO A 46 -7.10 -4.38 -1.14
N CYS A 47 -6.29 -3.36 -1.44
CA CYS A 47 -5.06 -3.56 -2.22
C CYS A 47 -4.03 -4.40 -1.48
N VAL A 48 -3.79 -4.16 -0.19
CA VAL A 48 -2.85 -4.97 0.60
C VAL A 48 -3.35 -6.41 0.73
N ASP A 49 -4.64 -6.61 0.97
CA ASP A 49 -5.24 -7.95 1.04
C ASP A 49 -5.15 -8.67 -0.31
N GLU A 50 -5.37 -7.97 -1.42
CA GLU A 50 -5.23 -8.54 -2.77
C GLU A 50 -3.79 -8.92 -3.08
N LEU A 51 -2.81 -8.07 -2.76
CA LEU A 51 -1.38 -8.35 -2.95
C LEU A 51 -0.97 -9.60 -2.16
N ASN A 52 -1.32 -9.68 -0.89
CA ASN A 52 -1.00 -10.85 -0.06
C ASN A 52 -1.69 -12.15 -0.53
N LYS A 53 -2.77 -12.05 -1.31
CA LYS A 53 -3.51 -13.22 -1.84
C LYS A 53 -3.03 -13.63 -3.23
N LYS A 54 -2.66 -12.66 -4.07
CA LYS A 54 -2.44 -12.88 -5.52
C LYS A 54 -1.00 -12.69 -5.97
N SER A 55 -0.12 -12.20 -5.11
CA SER A 55 1.31 -12.03 -5.43
C SER A 55 2.18 -12.89 -4.53
N ASP A 56 3.42 -13.05 -4.97
CA ASP A 56 4.57 -13.60 -4.26
C ASP A 56 5.18 -12.58 -3.27
N LEU A 57 4.38 -11.64 -2.78
CA LEU A 57 4.80 -10.63 -1.81
C LEU A 57 3.93 -10.71 -0.55
N ALA A 58 4.59 -10.78 0.59
CA ALA A 58 3.96 -10.49 1.88
C ALA A 58 4.08 -8.98 2.14
N VAL A 59 2.95 -8.26 2.13
CA VAL A 59 2.89 -6.79 2.24
C VAL A 59 2.14 -6.39 3.50
N THR A 60 2.69 -5.44 4.24
CA THR A 60 2.02 -4.76 5.36
C THR A 60 2.08 -3.25 5.16
N VAL A 61 1.13 -2.54 5.76
CA VAL A 61 1.06 -1.07 5.69
C VAL A 61 0.80 -0.50 7.08
N GLU A 62 1.66 0.44 7.47
CA GLU A 62 1.54 1.21 8.71
C GLU A 62 1.26 2.68 8.38
N THR A 63 0.53 3.37 9.25
CA THR A 63 0.22 4.80 9.07
C THR A 63 1.14 5.65 9.92
N ILE A 64 1.83 6.60 9.32
CA ILE A 64 2.60 7.62 10.04
C ILE A 64 1.69 8.81 10.31
N LYS A 65 1.62 9.23 11.58
CA LYS A 65 0.74 10.30 12.04
C LYS A 65 1.52 11.51 12.54
N LYS A 66 0.99 12.70 12.28
CA LYS A 66 1.39 13.96 12.91
C LYS A 66 0.21 14.44 13.76
N GLY A 67 0.30 14.22 15.07
CA GLY A 67 -0.84 14.38 15.97
C GLY A 67 -1.98 13.41 15.62
N ARG A 68 -3.17 13.94 15.33
CA ARG A 68 -4.36 13.14 14.95
C ARG A 68 -4.43 12.83 13.46
N THR A 69 -3.60 13.46 12.64
CA THR A 69 -3.69 13.38 11.17
C THR A 69 -2.68 12.38 10.63
N VAL A 70 -3.12 11.49 9.73
CA VAL A 70 -2.23 10.60 8.97
C VAL A 70 -1.54 11.41 7.88
N VAL A 71 -0.21 11.39 7.85
CA VAL A 71 0.61 12.17 6.91
C VAL A 71 1.32 11.31 5.88
N ALA A 72 1.59 10.04 6.19
CA ALA A 72 2.27 9.12 5.29
C ALA A 72 1.86 7.66 5.53
N LEU A 73 2.15 6.83 4.54
CA LEU A 73 2.01 5.38 4.56
C LEU A 73 3.40 4.75 4.52
N HIS A 74 3.65 3.81 5.41
CA HIS A 74 4.86 2.99 5.43
C HIS A 74 4.49 1.58 4.99
N PHE A 75 4.85 1.26 3.74
CA PHE A 75 4.73 -0.08 3.21
C PHE A 75 5.97 -0.88 3.60
N ARG A 76 5.79 -2.06 4.16
CA ARG A 76 6.84 -3.06 4.33
C ARG A 76 6.45 -4.29 3.56
N PHE A 77 7.39 -4.88 2.84
CA PHE A 77 7.11 -6.03 1.99
C PHE A 77 8.34 -6.88 1.81
N LYS A 78 8.11 -8.18 1.68
CA LYS A 78 9.16 -9.16 1.42
C LYS A 78 8.67 -10.15 0.37
N GLU A 79 9.60 -10.72 -0.38
CA GLU A 79 9.30 -11.87 -1.22
C GLU A 79 8.80 -13.01 -0.35
N ASP A 80 7.57 -13.43 -0.61
CA ASP A 80 6.96 -14.62 -0.06
C ASP A 80 6.83 -15.61 -1.21
N LYS A 81 7.83 -16.49 -1.33
CA LYS A 81 7.89 -17.51 -2.40
C LYS A 81 6.70 -18.49 -2.36
N GLN A 82 5.85 -18.40 -1.35
CA GLN A 82 4.63 -19.17 -1.25
C GLN A 82 3.49 -18.41 -1.94
N ILE A 83 3.32 -18.62 -3.24
CA ILE A 83 2.08 -18.22 -3.92
C ILE A 83 0.94 -18.96 -3.21
N LYS A 84 0.12 -18.24 -2.47
CA LYS A 84 -1.09 -18.78 -1.85
C LYS A 84 -2.11 -19.04 -2.95
N MET A 85 -1.96 -20.17 -3.64
CA MET A 85 -3.03 -20.69 -4.49
C MET A 85 -4.27 -20.84 -3.61
N THR A 86 -5.24 -19.95 -3.80
CA THR A 86 -6.58 -20.17 -3.27
C THR A 86 -7.25 -21.15 -4.23
N ILE A 87 -7.45 -22.38 -3.75
CA ILE A 87 -8.25 -23.43 -4.39
C ILE A 87 -9.72 -23.04 -4.35
#